data_AF-A0A258JUU8-F1
#
_entry.id   AF-A0A258JUU8-F1
#
_cell.length_a   1.000
_cell.length_b   1.000
_cell.length_c   1.000
_cell.angle_alpha   90.00
_cell.angle_beta   90.00
_cell.angle_gamma   90.00
#
_symmetry.space_group_name_H-M   'P 1'
#
loop_
_entity.id
_entity.type
_entity.pdbx_description
1 polymer ?
#
loop_
_entity_poly.entity_id
_entity_poly.type
_entity_poly.pdbx_seq_one_letter_code
_entity_poly.pdbx_strand_id
1 'polypeptide(L)'
;MQMRTKNTNWNYLIKHWVFTLLLGPFISQILMYITILHPNKIVGLLEVYPIAIIFSIVFSIPTYIIYAFIYYYFSNKILTVLFTKTILISLAVIGIFATLKIIGGTISLDIAISYSIASIITGLFFKLNFKDENDL
;
A
#
# COMPACT_ATOMS: atom_id res chain seq x y z
N MET A 1 14.98 22.65 24.98
CA MET A 1 14.10 21.68 24.30
C MET A 1 14.83 21.21 23.04
N GLN A 2 15.57 20.10 23.12
CA GLN A 2 16.29 19.57 21.95
C GLN A 2 15.27 18.98 20.97
N MET A 3 15.13 19.62 19.80
CA MET A 3 14.50 18.97 18.65
C MET A 3 15.43 17.84 18.21
N ARG A 4 15.12 16.60 18.61
CA ARG A 4 15.74 15.42 18.01
C ARG A 4 15.15 15.26 16.62
N THR A 5 15.92 15.57 15.59
CA THR A 5 15.55 15.27 14.21
C THR A 5 15.72 13.79 13.99
N LYS A 6 14.67 13.03 14.31
CA LYS A 6 14.66 11.59 14.04
C LYS A 6 14.76 11.39 12.54
N ASN A 7 15.86 10.83 12.05
CA ASN A 7 16.05 10.67 10.61
C ASN A 7 14.96 9.74 10.08
N THR A 8 14.17 10.24 9.14
CA THR A 8 12.95 9.56 8.68
C THR A 8 13.36 8.37 7.82
N ASN A 9 13.13 7.15 8.32
CA ASN A 9 13.52 5.94 7.60
C ASN A 9 12.45 5.58 6.54
N TRP A 10 12.65 6.09 5.33
CA TRP A 10 11.75 5.88 4.20
C TRP A 10 11.67 4.42 3.71
N ASN A 11 12.54 3.53 4.19
CA ASN A 11 12.60 2.14 3.76
C ASN A 11 11.28 1.41 4.00
N TYR A 12 10.62 1.66 5.13
CA TYR A 12 9.31 1.07 5.41
C TYR A 12 8.29 1.50 4.34
N LEU A 13 8.26 2.78 4.03
CA LEU A 13 7.27 3.41 3.16
C LEU A 13 7.41 2.93 1.72
N ILE A 14 8.64 2.89 1.21
CA ILE A 14 8.96 2.38 -0.12
C ILE A 14 8.67 0.89 -0.21
N LYS A 15 9.10 0.08 0.76
CA LYS A 15 8.85 -1.37 0.77
C LYS A 15 7.37 -1.68 0.82
N HIS A 16 6.63 -1.02 1.71
CA HIS A 16 5.19 -1.19 1.83
C HIS A 16 4.48 -0.88 0.50
N TRP A 17 4.78 0.26 -0.10
CA TRP A 17 4.20 0.66 -1.38
C TRP A 17 4.55 -0.31 -2.50
N VAL A 18 5.84 -0.55 -2.76
CA VAL A 18 6.31 -1.41 -3.86
C VAL A 18 5.77 -2.83 -3.74
N PHE A 19 5.85 -3.45 -2.54
CA PHE A 19 5.35 -4.81 -2.38
C PHE A 19 3.83 -4.89 -2.46
N THR A 20 3.10 -3.84 -2.05
CA THR A 20 1.64 -3.79 -2.26
C THR A 20 1.33 -3.85 -3.76
N LEU A 21 2.04 -3.06 -4.58
CA LEU A 21 1.84 -3.06 -6.02
C LEU A 21 2.23 -4.40 -6.66
N LEU A 22 3.34 -4.99 -6.22
CA LEU A 22 3.82 -6.27 -6.74
C LEU A 22 2.90 -7.43 -6.38
N LEU A 23 2.36 -7.46 -5.15
CA LEU A 23 1.53 -8.57 -4.64
C LEU A 23 0.06 -8.46 -5.04
N GLY A 24 -0.47 -7.26 -5.29
CA GLY A 24 -1.88 -7.05 -5.65
C GLY A 24 -2.38 -7.99 -6.76
N PRO A 25 -1.70 -8.08 -7.91
CA PRO A 25 -2.09 -9.00 -8.99
C PRO A 25 -2.07 -10.49 -8.60
N PHE A 26 -1.10 -10.93 -7.78
CA PHE A 26 -1.04 -12.32 -7.31
C PHE A 26 -2.22 -12.64 -6.39
N ILE A 27 -2.54 -11.75 -5.45
CA ILE A 27 -3.69 -11.92 -4.57
C ILE A 27 -4.98 -11.92 -5.39
N SER A 28 -5.08 -11.08 -6.42
CA SER A 28 -6.23 -11.08 -7.32
C SER A 28 -6.42 -12.41 -8.04
N GLN A 29 -5.34 -13.04 -8.49
CA GLN A 29 -5.41 -14.35 -9.13
C GLN A 29 -5.84 -15.44 -8.15
N ILE A 30 -5.27 -15.42 -6.94
CA ILE A 30 -5.61 -16.38 -5.88
C ILE A 30 -7.10 -16.26 -5.52
N LEU A 31 -7.60 -15.04 -5.32
CA LEU A 31 -9.02 -14.82 -5.02
C LEU A 31 -9.91 -15.29 -6.16
N MET A 32 -9.55 -15.01 -7.42
CA MET A 32 -10.30 -15.48 -8.59
C MET A 32 -10.37 -17.01 -8.66
N TYR A 33 -9.32 -17.72 -8.26
CA TYR A 33 -9.30 -19.19 -8.25
C TYR A 33 -10.15 -19.79 -7.12
N ILE A 34 -10.14 -19.17 -5.93
CA ILE A 34 -10.83 -19.69 -4.74
C ILE A 34 -12.31 -19.31 -4.75
N THR A 35 -12.64 -18.10 -5.21
CA THR A 35 -14.02 -17.61 -5.25
C THR A 35 -14.65 -17.90 -6.62
N ILE A 36 -15.79 -18.59 -6.62
CA ILE A 36 -16.66 -18.82 -7.81
C ILE A 36 -17.26 -17.48 -8.34
N LEU A 37 -16.74 -16.33 -7.92
CA LEU A 37 -17.37 -15.03 -8.13
C LEU A 37 -17.46 -14.68 -9.61
N HIS A 38 -16.52 -15.11 -10.47
CA HIS A 38 -16.62 -14.88 -11.92
C HIS A 38 -15.84 -15.93 -12.75
N PRO A 39 -16.38 -17.14 -13.01
CA PRO A 39 -15.72 -18.16 -13.85
C PRO A 39 -15.50 -17.74 -15.32
N ASN A 40 -16.06 -16.61 -15.75
CA ASN A 40 -16.02 -16.13 -17.13
C ASN A 40 -14.98 -15.01 -17.40
N LYS A 41 -14.10 -14.67 -16.44
CA LYS A 41 -12.99 -13.75 -16.73
C LYS A 41 -11.88 -14.51 -17.46
N ILE A 42 -11.84 -14.31 -18.78
CA ILE A 42 -10.90 -14.97 -19.71
C ILE A 42 -9.44 -14.49 -19.48
N VAL A 43 -9.25 -13.33 -18.84
CA VAL A 43 -7.94 -12.74 -18.55
C VAL A 43 -7.96 -12.13 -17.14
N GLY A 44 -7.11 -12.62 -16.25
CA GLY A 44 -6.88 -12.05 -14.92
C GLY A 44 -5.81 -10.95 -14.91
N LEU A 45 -5.58 -10.38 -13.73
CA LEU A 45 -4.61 -9.30 -13.54
C LEU A 45 -3.15 -9.78 -13.69
N LEU A 46 -2.91 -11.07 -13.46
CA LEU A 46 -1.58 -11.68 -13.51
C LEU A 46 -1.14 -11.95 -14.96
N GLU A 47 -2.08 -12.23 -15.85
CA GLU A 47 -1.86 -12.47 -17.27
C GLU A 47 -1.38 -11.19 -17.98
N VAL A 48 -1.80 -10.03 -17.48
CA VAL A 48 -1.35 -8.70 -17.95
C VAL A 48 -0.43 -8.02 -16.92
N TYR A 49 0.33 -8.80 -16.16
CA TYR A 49 1.12 -8.30 -15.02
C TYR A 49 1.99 -7.07 -15.32
N PRO A 50 2.77 -7.00 -16.41
CA PRO A 50 3.61 -5.82 -16.67
C PRO A 50 2.78 -4.54 -16.82
N ILE A 51 1.64 -4.64 -17.50
CA ILE A 51 0.71 -3.53 -17.73
C ILE A 51 0.02 -3.16 -16.41
N ALA A 52 -0.41 -4.17 -15.64
CA ALA A 52 -1.02 -3.97 -14.32
C ALA A 52 -0.07 -3.22 -13.38
N ILE A 53 1.21 -3.57 -13.35
CA ILE A 53 2.21 -2.87 -12.53
C ILE A 53 2.39 -1.41 -12.97
N ILE A 54 2.47 -1.13 -14.27
CA ILE A 54 2.62 0.24 -14.78
C ILE A 54 1.43 1.10 -14.33
N PHE A 55 0.20 0.63 -14.57
CA PHE A 55 -1.00 1.35 -14.13
C PHE A 55 -1.07 1.50 -12.62
N SER A 56 -0.73 0.44 -11.88
CA SER A 56 -0.67 0.47 -10.42
C SER A 56 0.31 1.50 -9.88
N ILE A 57 1.47 1.66 -10.49
CA ILE A 57 2.42 2.73 -10.14
C ILE A 57 1.78 4.09 -10.42
N VAL A 58 1.35 4.34 -11.65
CA VAL A 58 0.80 5.65 -12.07
C VAL A 58 -0.36 6.08 -11.16
N PHE A 59 -1.29 5.17 -10.90
CA PHE A 59 -2.51 5.47 -10.16
C PHE A 59 -2.34 5.51 -8.64
N SER A 60 -1.26 4.93 -8.11
CA SER A 60 -0.97 4.96 -6.67
C SER A 60 -0.07 6.12 -6.25
N ILE A 61 0.54 6.85 -7.20
CA ILE A 61 1.38 8.04 -6.91
C ILE A 61 0.64 9.06 -6.03
N PRO A 62 -0.63 9.47 -6.31
CA PRO A 62 -1.33 10.44 -5.46
C PRO A 62 -1.48 9.95 -4.01
N THR A 63 -1.84 8.68 -3.84
CA THR A 63 -1.93 8.04 -2.52
C THR A 63 -0.56 8.01 -1.84
N TYR A 64 0.50 7.64 -2.57
CA TYR A 64 1.86 7.58 -2.06
C TYR A 64 2.37 8.95 -1.60
N ILE A 65 2.02 10.03 -2.31
CA ILE A 65 2.39 11.40 -1.90
C ILE A 65 1.75 11.76 -0.55
N ILE A 66 0.44 11.52 -0.40
CA ILE A 66 -0.27 11.77 0.86
C ILE A 66 0.32 10.89 1.99
N TYR A 67 0.60 9.64 1.66
CA TYR A 67 1.20 8.65 2.54
C TYR A 67 2.58 9.08 3.05
N ALA A 68 3.45 9.56 2.16
CA ALA A 68 4.76 10.09 2.49
C ALA A 68 4.68 11.33 3.36
N PHE A 69 3.75 12.25 3.07
CA PHE A 69 3.55 13.47 3.86
C PHE A 69 3.10 13.15 5.29
N ILE A 70 2.12 12.25 5.45
CA ILE A 70 1.63 11.84 6.78
C ILE A 70 2.71 11.13 7.58
N TYR A 71 3.50 10.27 6.95
CA TYR A 71 4.62 9.63 7.62
C TYR A 71 5.67 10.62 8.10
N TYR A 72 6.03 11.60 7.27
CA TYR A 72 6.94 12.68 7.66
C TYR A 72 6.37 13.53 8.79
N TYR A 73 5.06 13.77 8.79
CA TYR A 73 4.42 14.46 9.91
C TYR A 73 4.50 13.64 11.21
N PHE A 74 4.32 12.32 11.12
CA PHE A 74 4.38 11.42 12.27
C PHE A 74 5.80 11.13 12.78
N SER A 75 6.83 11.19 11.93
CA SER A 75 8.22 11.00 12.37
C SER A 75 8.67 12.06 13.39
N ASN A 76 8.01 13.22 13.39
CA ASN A 76 8.25 14.32 14.32
C ASN A 76 7.39 14.28 15.60
N LYS A 77 6.60 13.21 15.79
CA LYS A 77 5.70 13.05 16.95
C LYS A 77 6.09 11.83 17.78
N ILE A 78 5.82 11.88 19.08
CA ILE A 78 5.98 10.73 19.98
C ILE A 78 4.75 9.84 19.82
N LEU A 79 4.71 9.05 18.73
CA LEU A 79 3.66 8.09 18.45
C LEU A 79 4.18 6.67 18.60
N THR A 80 3.29 5.76 19.02
CA THR A 80 3.65 4.34 19.03
C THR A 80 3.79 3.82 17.60
N VAL A 81 4.72 2.87 17.41
CA VAL A 81 4.97 2.23 16.12
C VAL A 81 3.69 1.57 15.58
N LEU A 82 2.94 0.89 16.46
CA LEU A 82 1.67 0.26 16.09
C LEU A 82 0.63 1.28 15.61
N PHE A 83 0.46 2.41 16.31
CA PHE A 83 -0.51 3.43 15.93
C PHE A 83 -0.19 4.05 14.56
N THR A 84 1.09 4.42 14.36
CA THR A 84 1.56 4.96 13.07
C THR A 84 1.30 3.96 11.95
N LYS A 85 1.67 2.70 12.17
CA LYS A 85 1.53 1.62 11.20
C LYS A 85 0.06 1.37 10.81
N THR A 86 -0.85 1.37 11.79
CA THR A 86 -2.29 1.22 11.52
C THR A 86 -2.84 2.36 10.67
N ILE A 87 -2.50 3.61 10.98
CA ILE A 87 -2.94 4.77 10.17
C ILE A 87 -2.41 4.67 8.75
N LEU A 88 -1.13 4.33 8.62
CA LEU A 88 -0.46 4.18 7.34
C LEU A 88 -1.15 3.12 6.46
N ILE A 89 -1.40 1.92 7.00
CA ILE A 89 -2.12 0.86 6.27
C ILE A 89 -3.54 1.30 5.90
N SER A 90 -4.28 1.90 6.83
CA SER A 90 -5.63 2.41 6.58
C SER A 90 -5.66 3.45 5.48
N LEU A 91 -4.68 4.36 5.44
CA LEU A 91 -4.57 5.37 4.40
C LEU A 91 -4.33 4.74 3.02
N ALA A 92 -3.45 3.72 2.96
CA ALA A 92 -3.21 2.99 1.72
C ALA A 92 -4.48 2.30 1.22
N VAL A 93 -5.25 1.65 2.12
CA VAL A 93 -6.54 1.03 1.77
C VAL A 93 -7.53 2.07 1.26
N ILE A 94 -7.71 3.19 1.98
CA ILE A 94 -8.60 4.28 1.54
C ILE A 94 -8.18 4.81 0.16
N GLY A 95 -6.88 5.01 -0.05
CA GLY A 95 -6.33 5.46 -1.32
C GLY A 95 -6.62 4.47 -2.46
N ILE A 96 -6.52 3.17 -2.24
CA ILE A 96 -6.87 2.13 -3.23
C ILE A 96 -8.33 2.28 -3.67
N PHE A 97 -9.27 2.39 -2.71
CA PHE A 97 -10.69 2.57 -3.02
C PHE A 97 -10.98 3.91 -3.72
N ALA A 98 -10.34 5.00 -3.28
CA ALA A 98 -10.49 6.32 -3.87
C ALA A 98 -10.00 6.33 -5.33
N THR A 99 -8.81 5.79 -5.57
CA THR A 99 -8.22 5.67 -6.90
C THR A 99 -9.11 4.86 -7.84
N LEU A 100 -9.63 3.71 -7.40
CA LEU A 100 -10.54 2.89 -8.21
C LEU A 100 -11.85 3.60 -8.54
N LYS A 101 -12.39 4.39 -7.60
CA LYS A 101 -13.58 5.20 -7.84
C LYS A 101 -13.34 6.29 -8.89
N ILE A 102 -12.13 6.87 -8.94
CA ILE A 102 -11.75 7.93 -9.90
C ILE A 102 -11.56 7.38 -11.32
N ILE A 103 -10.93 6.22 -11.47
CA ILE A 103 -10.48 5.72 -12.79
C ILE A 103 -11.64 5.24 -13.68
N GLY A 104 -12.77 4.84 -13.10
CA GLY A 104 -13.90 4.36 -13.90
C GLY A 104 -14.70 3.37 -13.08
N GLY A 105 -15.75 3.89 -12.43
CA GLY A 105 -16.64 3.16 -11.53
C GLY A 105 -17.30 1.97 -12.21
N THR A 106 -16.61 0.83 -12.20
CA THR A 106 -17.04 -0.57 -12.45
C THR A 106 -15.84 -1.53 -12.51
N ILE A 107 -14.59 -1.04 -12.42
CA ILE A 107 -13.42 -1.90 -12.16
C ILE A 107 -13.65 -2.68 -10.87
N SER A 108 -13.45 -4.00 -10.92
CA SER A 108 -14.07 -4.90 -9.96
C SER A 108 -13.59 -4.66 -8.54
N LEU A 109 -14.55 -4.69 -7.61
CA LEU A 109 -14.32 -4.68 -6.17
C LEU A 109 -13.26 -5.72 -5.75
N ASP A 110 -13.13 -6.81 -6.50
CA ASP A 110 -12.06 -7.80 -6.37
C ASP A 110 -10.65 -7.18 -6.43
N ILE A 111 -10.41 -6.23 -7.32
CA ILE A 111 -9.11 -5.54 -7.44
C ILE A 111 -8.88 -4.70 -6.18
N ALA A 112 -9.89 -3.94 -5.74
CA ALA A 112 -9.80 -3.15 -4.50
C ALA A 112 -9.44 -4.03 -3.30
N ILE A 113 -10.15 -5.16 -3.16
CA ILE A 113 -9.91 -6.14 -2.10
C ILE A 113 -8.49 -6.70 -2.21
N SER A 114 -8.07 -7.09 -3.40
CA SER A 114 -6.75 -7.73 -3.62
C SER A 114 -5.60 -6.82 -3.22
N TYR A 115 -5.62 -5.56 -3.67
CA TYR A 115 -4.61 -4.57 -3.29
C TYR A 115 -4.72 -4.17 -1.82
N SER A 116 -5.93 -4.18 -1.24
CA SER A 116 -6.11 -3.90 0.20
C SER A 116 -5.52 -5.01 1.06
N ILE A 117 -5.74 -6.28 0.72
CA ILE A 117 -5.12 -7.42 1.38
C ILE A 117 -3.60 -7.36 1.21
N ALA A 118 -3.11 -7.05 0.01
CA ALA A 118 -1.67 -6.86 -0.23
C ALA A 118 -1.09 -5.77 0.68
N SER A 119 -1.77 -4.62 0.79
CA SER A 119 -1.37 -3.51 1.67
C SER A 119 -1.34 -3.91 3.14
N ILE A 120 -2.34 -4.66 3.61
CA ILE A 120 -2.38 -5.14 4.99
C ILE A 120 -1.24 -6.13 5.25
N ILE A 121 -1.07 -7.14 4.39
CA ILE A 121 -0.02 -8.17 4.55
C ILE A 121 1.37 -7.52 4.56
N THR A 122 1.68 -6.71 3.55
CA THR A 122 2.98 -6.05 3.43
C THR A 122 3.19 -5.05 4.56
N GLY A 123 2.14 -4.32 4.92
CA GLY A 123 2.13 -3.36 6.01
C GLY A 123 2.55 -4.06 7.29
N LEU A 124 1.87 -5.14 7.65
CA LEU A 124 2.17 -5.96 8.83
C LEU A 124 3.55 -6.62 8.76
N PHE A 125 3.97 -7.13 7.61
CA PHE A 125 5.24 -7.82 7.42
C PHE A 125 6.47 -6.92 7.64
N PHE A 126 6.45 -5.69 7.11
CA PHE A 126 7.61 -4.79 7.24
C PHE A 126 7.67 -4.12 8.62
N LYS A 127 8.90 -4.03 9.16
CA LYS A 127 9.18 -3.31 10.41
C LYS A 127 9.24 -1.81 10.15
N LEU A 128 8.49 -1.05 10.92
CA LEU A 128 8.53 0.40 10.95
C LEU A 128 9.52 0.82 12.05
N ASN A 129 10.71 1.27 11.63
CA ASN A 129 11.72 1.78 12.52
C ASN A 129 11.91 3.27 12.25
N PHE A 130 11.61 4.12 13.21
CA PHE A 130 12.09 5.49 13.15
C PHE A 130 13.57 5.47 13.57
N LYS A 131 14.50 5.97 12.75
CA LYS A 131 15.93 5.92 13.07
C LYS A 131 16.26 6.97 14.15
N ASP A 132 16.65 6.53 15.34
CA ASP A 132 17.18 7.45 16.36
C ASP A 132 18.63 7.82 15.96
N GLU A 133 18.99 9.11 16.05
CA GLU A 133 20.33 9.63 15.70
C GLU A 133 21.47 9.04 16.55
N ASN A 134 21.16 8.25 17.59
CA ASN A 134 22.13 7.66 18.51
C ASN A 134 22.69 6.28 18.08
N ASP A 135 22.30 5.77 16.91
CA ASP A 135 22.77 4.47 16.36
C ASP A 135 23.90 4.63 15.30
N LEU A 136 24.73 5.67 15.42
CA LEU A 136 25.97 5.88 14.65
C LEU A 136 27.13 6.18 15.62
#